data_AF-A0A524A7M7-F1
#
_entry.id   AF-A0A524A7M7-F1
#
_cell.length_a   1.000
_cell.length_b   1.000
_cell.length_c   1.000
_cell.angle_alpha   90.00
_cell.angle_beta   90.00
_cell.angle_gamma   90.00
#
_symmetry.space_group_name_H-M   'P 1'
#
loop_
_entity.id
_entity.type
_entity.pdbx_description
1 polymer ?
#
loop_
_entity_poly.entity_id
_entity_poly.type
_entity_poly.pdbx_seq_one_letter_code
_entity_poly.pdbx_strand_id
1 'polypeptide(L)'
;MPVTTAIAAIANGAPLHIVAVTGRGSDGILVRKGDGITEVADLRGKKVATIRASILDVLLRNTLEQADIDPERDLELLYFGKLGDMISALKTGQVDATSNTEPFMTDAERQGWAQILTYYTADWPDHPCCVVLAREAFARQRPEALRSILSAHCEAVDWVSDSPGEAAQILVDTLGAFDRDLVESTFSPSKMRFDYSVRSGEVERMAALMVRYGLIDEVPHGYDLLNLKPLEEALEGRR
;
A
#
# COMPACT_ATOMS: atom_id res chain seq x y z
N MET A 1 3.47 -7.85 -2.95
CA MET A 1 2.81 -7.27 -4.15
C MET A 1 1.64 -6.41 -3.70
N PRO A 2 1.35 -5.24 -4.32
CA PRO A 2 0.18 -4.44 -3.92
C PRO A 2 -1.11 -5.26 -4.00
N VAL A 3 -1.99 -5.09 -3.02
CA VAL A 3 -3.24 -5.85 -2.90
C VAL A 3 -4.16 -5.62 -4.10
N THR A 4 -4.19 -4.41 -4.67
CA THR A 4 -5.02 -4.11 -5.84
C THR A 4 -4.56 -4.87 -7.08
N THR A 5 -3.24 -5.01 -7.29
CA THR A 5 -2.69 -5.84 -8.36
C THR A 5 -3.03 -7.32 -8.18
N ALA A 6 -2.98 -7.81 -6.93
CA ALA A 6 -3.40 -9.17 -6.61
C ALA A 6 -4.88 -9.42 -6.91
N ILE A 7 -5.76 -8.54 -6.42
CA ILE A 7 -7.21 -8.62 -6.67
C ILE A 7 -7.50 -8.59 -8.16
N ALA A 8 -6.88 -7.66 -8.91
CA ALA A 8 -7.10 -7.56 -10.35
C ALA A 8 -6.67 -8.83 -11.10
N ALA A 9 -5.54 -9.43 -10.72
CA ALA A 9 -5.10 -10.69 -11.32
C ALA A 9 -6.09 -11.84 -11.07
N ILE A 10 -6.58 -11.96 -9.83
CA ILE A 10 -7.57 -12.98 -9.43
C ILE A 10 -8.91 -12.75 -10.14
N ALA A 11 -9.38 -11.50 -10.20
CA ALA A 11 -10.60 -11.12 -10.91
C ALA A 11 -10.54 -11.47 -12.41
N ASN A 12 -9.35 -11.41 -13.01
CA ASN A 12 -9.11 -11.83 -14.40
C ASN A 12 -8.87 -13.34 -14.57
N GLY A 13 -9.16 -14.15 -13.55
CA GLY A 13 -9.09 -15.61 -13.60
C GLY A 13 -7.70 -16.21 -13.40
N ALA A 14 -6.73 -15.45 -12.88
CA ALA A 14 -5.44 -16.03 -12.52
C ALA A 14 -5.61 -16.99 -11.31
N PRO A 15 -5.12 -18.24 -11.38
CA PRO A 15 -5.29 -19.24 -10.31
C PRO A 15 -4.32 -18.98 -9.15
N LEU A 16 -4.60 -17.93 -8.40
CA LEU A 16 -3.78 -17.35 -7.33
C LEU A 16 -4.65 -17.13 -6.09
N HIS A 17 -4.05 -17.28 -4.91
CA HIS A 17 -4.67 -16.86 -3.65
C HIS A 17 -3.75 -15.94 -2.88
N ILE A 18 -4.35 -14.97 -2.18
CA ILE A 18 -3.66 -14.24 -1.12
C ILE A 18 -3.54 -15.18 0.09
N VAL A 19 -2.31 -15.33 0.59
CA VAL A 19 -1.99 -16.24 1.70
C VAL A 19 -1.48 -15.53 2.95
N ALA A 20 -1.02 -14.28 2.82
CA ALA A 20 -0.63 -13.41 3.92
C ALA A 20 -0.58 -11.94 3.45
N VAL A 21 -0.51 -10.99 4.38
CA VAL A 21 -0.05 -9.62 4.11
C VAL A 21 1.44 -9.49 4.43
N THR A 22 2.06 -8.39 4.02
CA THR A 22 3.43 -8.02 4.43
C THR A 22 3.45 -6.77 5.30
N GLY A 23 2.40 -5.95 5.23
CA GLY A 23 2.30 -4.71 5.96
C GLY A 23 1.06 -3.91 5.57
N ARG A 24 0.84 -2.84 6.34
CA ARG A 24 -0.34 -1.98 6.31
C ARG A 24 0.08 -0.52 6.43
N GLY A 25 -0.73 0.37 5.88
CA GLY A 25 -0.42 1.80 5.85
C GLY A 25 0.73 2.12 4.89
N SER A 26 1.52 3.12 5.25
CA SER A 26 2.65 3.73 4.51
C SER A 26 2.28 4.67 3.37
N ASP A 27 1.04 4.64 2.92
CA ASP A 27 0.54 5.43 1.80
C ASP A 27 -0.22 6.68 2.26
N GLY A 28 -0.10 7.78 1.54
CA GLY A 28 -0.74 9.05 1.89
C GLY A 28 -0.69 10.10 0.79
N ILE A 29 -1.13 11.31 1.13
CA ILE A 29 -1.10 12.48 0.25
C ILE A 29 0.01 13.43 0.73
N LEU A 30 0.89 13.79 -0.19
CA LEU A 30 1.98 14.74 0.02
C LEU A 30 1.73 16.00 -0.82
N VAL A 31 1.98 17.17 -0.22
CA VAL A 31 1.85 18.48 -0.88
C VAL A 31 3.11 19.32 -0.67
N ARG A 32 3.28 20.39 -1.46
CA ARG A 32 4.34 21.37 -1.21
C ARG A 32 4.04 22.18 0.05
N LYS A 33 5.08 22.50 0.81
CA LYS A 33 4.97 23.35 2.00
C LYS A 33 4.75 24.81 1.57
N GLY A 34 3.75 25.45 2.15
CA GLY A 34 3.45 26.87 1.89
C GLY A 34 2.49 27.13 0.73
N ASP A 35 1.99 26.10 0.07
CA ASP A 35 1.07 26.21 -1.08
C ASP A 35 -0.40 26.46 -0.70
N GLY A 36 -0.68 26.63 0.60
CA GLY A 36 -2.02 26.88 1.11
C GLY A 36 -2.95 25.66 1.14
N ILE A 37 -2.44 24.47 0.85
CA ILE A 37 -3.18 23.19 0.99
C ILE A 37 -2.91 22.64 2.38
N THR A 38 -3.95 22.58 3.21
CA THR A 38 -3.86 22.20 4.63
C THR A 38 -4.83 21.09 5.02
N GLU A 39 -5.86 20.85 4.21
CA GLU A 39 -6.78 19.72 4.36
C GLU A 39 -7.14 19.09 3.00
N VAL A 40 -7.77 17.91 3.02
CA VAL A 40 -8.17 17.22 1.78
C VAL A 40 -9.13 18.08 0.95
N ALA A 41 -10.00 18.86 1.59
CA ALA A 41 -10.94 19.77 0.93
C ALA A 41 -10.26 20.80 -0.01
N ASP A 42 -9.04 21.22 0.32
CA ASP A 42 -8.23 22.17 -0.47
C ASP A 42 -7.74 21.58 -1.80
N LEU A 43 -7.91 20.27 -2.04
CA LEU A 43 -7.56 19.61 -3.29
C LEU A 43 -8.57 19.87 -4.42
N ARG A 44 -9.71 20.51 -4.14
CA ARG A 44 -10.66 20.92 -5.17
C ARG A 44 -10.02 21.89 -6.15
N GLY A 45 -10.10 21.57 -7.44
CA GLY A 45 -9.50 22.30 -8.55
C GLY A 45 -7.99 22.11 -8.69
N LYS A 46 -7.38 21.19 -7.93
CA LYS A 46 -5.93 20.94 -7.95
C LYS A 46 -5.56 19.80 -8.89
N LYS A 47 -4.27 19.72 -9.21
CA LYS A 47 -3.67 18.60 -9.94
C LYS A 47 -3.07 17.60 -8.96
N VAL A 48 -3.51 16.35 -9.00
CA VAL A 48 -3.04 15.31 -8.07
C VAL A 48 -2.39 14.16 -8.85
N ALA A 49 -1.13 13.87 -8.55
CA ALA A 49 -0.42 12.74 -9.14
C ALA A 49 -0.78 11.42 -8.44
N THR A 50 -1.01 10.37 -9.23
CA THR A 50 -1.15 8.99 -8.75
C THR A 50 -0.69 7.97 -9.80
N ILE A 51 -0.71 6.67 -9.50
CA ILE A 51 -0.46 5.58 -10.45
C ILE A 51 -1.78 4.87 -10.74
N ARG A 52 -2.21 4.87 -12.00
CA ARG A 52 -3.53 4.36 -12.41
C ARG A 52 -3.75 2.92 -11.95
N ALA A 53 -4.93 2.65 -11.40
CA ALA A 53 -5.36 1.34 -10.90
C ALA A 53 -4.47 0.74 -9.79
N SER A 54 -3.52 1.51 -9.25
CA SER A 54 -2.72 1.10 -8.09
C SER A 54 -3.49 1.30 -6.80
N ILE A 55 -2.92 0.82 -5.69
CA ILE A 55 -3.45 1.10 -4.36
C ILE A 55 -3.50 2.60 -4.05
N LEU A 56 -2.51 3.37 -4.55
CA LEU A 56 -2.45 4.82 -4.39
C LEU A 56 -3.67 5.51 -5.05
N ASP A 57 -4.09 5.04 -6.22
CA ASP A 57 -5.27 5.56 -6.94
C ASP A 57 -6.57 5.22 -6.20
N VAL A 58 -6.72 3.96 -5.78
CA VAL A 58 -7.92 3.51 -5.05
C VAL A 58 -8.08 4.23 -3.72
N LEU A 59 -7.00 4.35 -2.93
CA LEU A 59 -7.07 5.02 -1.63
C LEU A 59 -7.22 6.53 -1.78
N LEU A 60 -6.57 7.15 -2.77
CA LEU A 60 -6.78 8.57 -3.09
C LEU A 60 -8.25 8.84 -3.38
N ARG A 61 -8.87 8.07 -4.28
CA ARG A 61 -10.28 8.23 -4.64
C ARG A 61 -11.19 8.05 -3.44
N ASN A 62 -10.95 7.04 -2.60
CA ASN A 62 -11.72 6.83 -1.37
C ASN A 62 -11.60 8.01 -0.41
N THR A 63 -10.40 8.54 -0.18
CA THR A 63 -10.18 9.71 0.69
C THR A 63 -10.82 10.98 0.13
N LEU A 64 -10.77 11.19 -1.19
CA LEU A 64 -11.44 12.32 -1.84
C LEU A 64 -12.96 12.24 -1.69
N GLU A 65 -13.56 11.07 -1.93
CA GLU A 65 -15.01 10.88 -1.76
C GLU A 65 -15.46 11.05 -0.30
N GLN A 66 -14.66 10.62 0.69
CA GLN A 66 -14.94 10.86 2.12
C GLN A 66 -14.93 12.35 2.48
N ALA A 67 -14.24 13.18 1.69
CA ALA A 67 -14.20 14.63 1.81
C ALA A 67 -15.18 15.34 0.85
N ASP A 68 -16.16 14.62 0.30
CA ASP A 68 -17.16 15.13 -0.66
C ASP A 68 -16.54 15.75 -1.93
N ILE A 69 -15.39 15.22 -2.38
CA ILE A 69 -14.72 15.60 -3.63
C ILE A 69 -14.92 14.50 -4.67
N ASP A 70 -15.52 14.84 -5.81
CA ASP A 70 -15.65 13.93 -6.95
C ASP A 70 -14.31 13.86 -7.71
N PRO A 71 -13.59 12.73 -7.70
CA PRO A 71 -12.27 12.61 -8.33
C PRO A 71 -12.29 12.78 -9.86
N GLU A 72 -13.45 12.71 -10.50
CA GLU A 72 -13.61 12.87 -11.96
C GLU A 72 -14.02 14.29 -12.36
N ARG A 73 -14.53 15.10 -11.43
CA ARG A 73 -15.12 16.42 -11.73
C ARG A 73 -14.49 17.58 -10.99
N ASP A 74 -14.05 17.33 -9.76
CA ASP A 74 -13.65 18.37 -8.83
C ASP A 74 -12.15 18.60 -8.78
N LEU A 75 -11.33 17.76 -9.43
CA LEU A 75 -9.89 17.94 -9.56
C LEU A 75 -9.35 17.25 -10.82
N GLU A 76 -8.05 17.41 -11.11
CA GLU A 76 -7.39 16.75 -12.24
C GLU A 76 -6.43 15.66 -11.74
N LEU A 77 -6.74 14.40 -12.02
CA LEU A 77 -5.83 13.27 -11.77
C LEU A 77 -4.80 13.13 -12.89
N LEU A 78 -3.52 13.16 -12.54
CA LEU A 78 -2.41 12.94 -13.46
C LEU A 78 -1.71 11.62 -13.14
N TYR A 79 -1.63 10.75 -14.15
CA TYR A 79 -1.12 9.40 -13.98
C TYR A 79 0.34 9.27 -14.37
N PHE A 80 1.15 8.72 -13.46
CA PHE A 80 2.57 8.46 -13.65
C PHE A 80 2.86 6.95 -13.57
N GLY A 81 4.06 6.56 -14.02
CA GLY A 81 4.52 5.16 -13.95
C GLY A 81 5.49 4.88 -12.80
N LYS A 82 6.04 5.90 -12.14
CA LYS A 82 7.07 5.77 -11.11
C LYS A 82 6.86 6.77 -9.97
N LEU A 83 7.06 6.30 -8.73
CA LEU A 83 6.92 7.12 -7.52
C LEU A 83 7.85 8.33 -7.49
N GLY A 84 9.11 8.18 -7.93
CA GLY A 84 10.10 9.26 -7.98
C GLY A 84 9.76 10.36 -8.99
N ASP A 85 9.10 10.01 -10.11
CA ASP A 85 8.66 10.98 -11.11
C ASP A 85 7.54 11.85 -10.54
N MET A 86 6.66 11.27 -9.71
CA MET A 86 5.59 11.99 -9.01
C MET A 86 6.13 12.97 -7.97
N ILE A 87 7.17 12.56 -7.20
CA ILE A 87 7.89 13.47 -6.29
C ILE A 87 8.52 14.63 -7.06
N SER A 88 9.15 14.35 -8.21
CA SER A 88 9.76 15.37 -9.05
C SER A 88 8.71 16.34 -9.63
N ALA A 89 7.56 15.82 -10.07
CA ALA A 89 6.44 16.61 -10.55
C ALA A 89 5.87 17.52 -9.44
N LEU A 90 5.73 17.01 -8.22
CA LEU A 90 5.31 17.80 -7.07
C LEU A 90 6.35 18.90 -6.78
N LYS A 91 7.63 18.56 -6.71
CA LYS A 91 8.71 19.50 -6.37
C LYS A 91 8.82 20.65 -7.37
N THR A 92 8.54 20.39 -8.65
CA THR A 92 8.64 21.36 -9.75
C THR A 92 7.36 22.16 -10.01
N GLY A 93 6.27 21.92 -9.28
CA GLY A 93 5.02 22.65 -9.51
C GLY A 93 4.13 22.08 -10.60
N GLN A 94 4.46 20.92 -11.19
CA GLN A 94 3.66 20.31 -12.25
C GLN A 94 2.35 19.72 -11.73
N VAL A 95 2.36 19.22 -10.49
CA VAL A 95 1.18 18.79 -9.74
C VAL A 95 1.16 19.50 -8.40
N ASP A 96 -0.01 19.68 -7.79
CA ASP A 96 -0.19 20.34 -6.50
C ASP A 96 -0.08 19.36 -5.33
N ALA A 97 -0.44 18.10 -5.57
CA ALA A 97 -0.35 17.01 -4.61
C ALA A 97 0.08 15.70 -5.29
N THR A 98 0.56 14.75 -4.50
CA THR A 98 0.80 13.37 -4.95
C THR A 98 0.28 12.39 -3.92
N SER A 99 -0.44 11.37 -4.38
CA SER A 99 -0.63 10.13 -3.61
C SER A 99 0.66 9.32 -3.69
N ASN A 100 1.34 9.06 -2.59
CA ASN A 100 2.65 8.42 -2.59
C ASN A 100 2.85 7.55 -1.34
N THR A 101 4.01 6.91 -1.22
CA THR A 101 4.34 5.98 -0.14
C THR A 101 5.65 6.34 0.54
N GLU A 102 5.84 5.83 1.75
CA GLU A 102 7.15 5.77 2.37
C GLU A 102 8.15 4.91 1.55
N PRO A 103 9.45 5.25 1.56
CA PRO A 103 10.08 6.37 2.28
C PRO A 103 10.06 7.71 1.54
N PHE A 104 9.44 7.80 0.36
CA PHE A 104 9.46 9.02 -0.47
C PHE A 104 8.79 10.22 0.21
N MET A 105 7.71 9.98 0.96
CA MET A 105 6.99 11.04 1.67
C MET A 105 7.82 11.63 2.82
N THR A 106 8.37 10.78 3.69
CA THR A 106 9.25 11.25 4.77
C THR A 106 10.52 11.91 4.23
N ASP A 107 11.09 11.43 3.12
CA ASP A 107 12.24 12.07 2.47
C ASP A 107 11.93 13.48 1.98
N ALA A 108 10.83 13.67 1.26
CA ALA A 108 10.42 14.99 0.80
C ALA A 108 10.13 15.96 1.96
N GLU A 109 9.51 15.47 3.04
CA GLU A 109 9.25 16.27 4.25
C GLU A 109 10.54 16.64 4.99
N ARG A 110 11.49 15.71 5.14
CA ARG A 110 12.81 15.96 5.77
C ARG A 110 13.66 16.95 4.97
N GLN A 111 13.55 16.95 3.64
CA GLN A 111 14.18 17.97 2.80
C GLN A 111 13.54 19.36 2.96
N GLY A 112 12.43 19.48 3.70
CA GLY A 112 11.85 20.76 4.15
C GLY A 112 10.98 21.48 3.13
N TRP A 113 10.79 20.92 1.93
CA TRP A 113 10.01 21.54 0.85
C TRP A 113 8.59 20.96 0.70
N ALA A 114 8.33 19.79 1.28
CA ALA A 114 7.02 19.15 1.28
C ALA A 114 6.46 19.01 2.70
N GLN A 115 5.18 18.69 2.78
CA GLN A 115 4.48 18.30 4.00
C GLN A 115 3.52 17.16 3.69
N ILE A 116 3.43 16.19 4.59
CA ILE A 116 2.44 15.11 4.49
C ILE A 116 1.08 15.69 4.90
N LEU A 117 0.14 15.72 3.97
CA LEU A 117 -1.21 16.25 4.20
C LEU A 117 -2.03 15.29 5.06
N THR A 118 -2.00 14.01 4.70
CA THR A 118 -2.66 12.93 5.45
C THR A 118 -2.10 11.59 5.04
N TYR A 119 -2.17 10.60 5.94
CA TYR A 119 -2.03 9.20 5.58
C TYR A 119 -3.40 8.59 5.33
N TYR A 120 -3.49 7.61 4.44
CA TYR A 120 -4.76 6.89 4.22
C TYR A 120 -5.21 6.08 5.43
N THR A 121 -4.33 5.86 6.41
CA THR A 121 -4.66 5.29 7.70
C THR A 121 -5.58 6.19 8.54
N ALA A 122 -5.71 7.48 8.22
CA ALA A 122 -6.71 8.35 8.85
C ALA A 122 -8.15 7.91 8.53
N ASP A 123 -8.40 7.49 7.28
CA ASP A 123 -9.74 7.07 6.82
C ASP A 123 -9.94 5.54 6.95
N TRP A 124 -8.87 4.78 6.76
CA TRP A 124 -8.88 3.33 6.89
C TRP A 124 -7.61 2.84 7.61
N PRO A 125 -7.62 2.82 8.96
CA PRO A 125 -6.44 2.51 9.78
C PRO A 125 -5.75 1.18 9.43
N ASP A 126 -6.54 0.17 9.09
CA ASP A 126 -6.05 -1.19 8.81
C ASP A 126 -6.10 -1.54 7.31
N HIS A 127 -6.05 -0.59 6.37
CA HIS A 127 -6.08 -0.96 4.96
C HIS A 127 -4.87 -1.87 4.60
N PRO A 128 -5.09 -2.96 3.84
CA PRO A 128 -4.00 -3.82 3.40
C PRO A 128 -3.20 -3.11 2.31
N CYS A 129 -1.86 -3.09 2.41
CA CYS A 129 -1.01 -2.51 1.38
C CYS A 129 -0.47 -3.60 0.44
N CYS A 130 0.43 -4.43 0.97
CA CYS A 130 1.10 -5.48 0.23
C CYS A 130 0.74 -6.88 0.75
N VAL A 131 0.65 -7.82 -0.18
CA VAL A 131 0.28 -9.23 0.05
C VAL A 131 1.31 -10.21 -0.50
N VAL A 132 1.30 -11.40 0.09
CA VAL A 132 1.95 -12.61 -0.39
C VAL A 132 0.95 -13.43 -1.19
N LEU A 133 1.32 -13.82 -2.41
CA LEU A 133 0.50 -14.67 -3.27
C LEU A 133 1.10 -16.07 -3.41
N ALA A 134 0.22 -17.06 -3.45
CA ALA A 134 0.56 -18.41 -3.85
C ALA A 134 -0.25 -18.81 -5.09
N ARG A 135 0.39 -19.49 -6.03
CA ARG A 135 -0.32 -20.20 -7.10
C ARG A 135 -1.06 -21.39 -6.50
N GLU A 136 -2.30 -21.61 -6.92
CA GLU A 136 -3.11 -22.76 -6.48
C GLU A 136 -2.38 -24.10 -6.65
N ALA A 137 -1.77 -24.30 -7.82
CA ALA A 137 -1.04 -25.53 -8.12
C ALA A 137 0.16 -25.73 -7.17
N PHE A 138 0.86 -24.65 -6.80
CA PHE A 138 1.98 -24.73 -5.87
C PHE A 138 1.49 -25.06 -4.45
N ALA A 139 0.44 -24.37 -3.98
CA ALA A 139 -0.15 -24.62 -2.67
C ALA A 139 -0.63 -26.07 -2.53
N ARG A 140 -1.21 -26.64 -3.59
CA ARG A 140 -1.69 -28.03 -3.61
C ARG A 140 -0.57 -29.06 -3.72
N GLN A 141 0.42 -28.83 -4.58
CA GLN A 141 1.48 -29.81 -4.85
C GLN A 141 2.60 -29.78 -3.82
N ARG A 142 2.86 -28.61 -3.22
CA ARG A 142 3.98 -28.36 -2.30
C ARG A 142 3.50 -27.68 -1.01
N PRO A 143 2.51 -28.25 -0.29
CA PRO A 143 1.94 -27.62 0.89
C PRO A 143 2.99 -27.41 2.00
N GLU A 144 3.90 -28.36 2.19
CA GLU A 144 4.97 -28.20 3.19
C GLU A 144 5.93 -27.06 2.86
N ALA A 145 6.31 -26.92 1.59
CA ALA A 145 7.18 -25.82 1.18
C ALA A 145 6.49 -24.46 1.34
N LEU A 146 5.19 -24.38 1.02
CA LEU A 146 4.40 -23.17 1.26
C LEU A 146 4.38 -22.82 2.76
N ARG A 147 4.16 -23.80 3.64
CA ARG A 147 4.20 -23.57 5.10
C ARG A 147 5.56 -23.09 5.58
N SER A 148 6.66 -23.68 5.10
CA SER A 148 8.01 -23.23 5.45
C SER A 148 8.27 -21.80 4.99
N ILE A 149 7.83 -21.43 3.78
CA ILE A 149 7.92 -20.06 3.26
C ILE A 149 7.12 -19.10 4.15
N LEU A 150 5.90 -19.48 4.54
CA LEU A 150 5.06 -18.63 5.39
C LEU A 150 5.59 -18.51 6.82
N SER A 151 6.19 -19.57 7.39
CA SER A 151 6.88 -19.49 8.68
C SER A 151 8.04 -18.49 8.61
N ALA A 152 8.91 -18.61 7.61
CA ALA A 152 10.02 -17.69 7.40
C ALA A 152 9.53 -16.25 7.14
N HIS A 153 8.41 -16.08 6.44
CA HIS A 153 7.77 -14.77 6.25
C HIS A 153 7.31 -14.17 7.57
N CYS A 154 6.62 -14.94 8.41
CA CYS A 154 6.19 -14.46 9.73
C CYS A 154 7.38 -14.12 10.62
N GLU A 155 8.43 -14.95 10.65
CA GLU A 155 9.67 -14.67 11.37
C GLU A 155 10.34 -13.39 10.89
N ALA A 156 10.37 -13.15 9.57
CA ALA A 156 10.90 -11.92 9.01
C ALA A 156 10.07 -10.68 9.40
N VAL A 157 8.73 -10.78 9.39
CA VAL A 157 7.83 -9.69 9.82
C VAL A 157 8.00 -9.37 11.31
N ASP A 158 8.10 -10.40 12.16
CA ASP A 158 8.37 -10.23 13.58
C ASP A 158 9.76 -9.59 13.78
N TRP A 159 10.78 -10.10 13.09
CA TRP A 159 12.15 -9.60 13.17
C TRP A 159 12.30 -8.14 12.75
N VAL A 160 11.63 -7.70 11.68
CA VAL A 160 11.66 -6.28 11.26
C VAL A 160 11.12 -5.37 12.36
N SER A 161 10.10 -5.83 13.10
CA SER A 161 9.53 -5.06 14.20
C SER A 161 10.47 -5.00 15.42
N ASP A 162 11.20 -6.09 15.68
CA ASP A 162 12.14 -6.20 16.80
C ASP A 162 13.52 -5.57 16.51
N SER A 163 13.91 -5.48 15.22
CA SER A 163 15.23 -5.04 14.76
C SER A 163 15.14 -3.96 13.67
N PRO A 164 14.43 -2.84 13.89
CA PRO A 164 14.12 -1.85 12.85
C PRO A 164 15.39 -1.21 12.25
N GLY A 165 16.44 -1.02 13.05
CA GLY A 165 17.68 -0.41 12.60
C GLY A 165 18.52 -1.29 11.66
N GLU A 166 18.49 -2.61 11.84
CA GLU A 166 19.13 -3.56 10.92
C GLU A 166 18.28 -3.73 9.66
N ALA A 167 16.96 -3.85 9.82
CA ALA A 167 16.01 -3.90 8.72
C ALA A 167 16.14 -2.67 7.80
N ALA A 168 16.30 -1.47 8.38
CA ALA A 168 16.49 -0.23 7.64
C ALA A 168 17.78 -0.25 6.82
N GLN A 169 18.88 -0.78 7.38
CA GLN A 169 20.15 -0.91 6.65
C GLN A 169 20.00 -1.85 5.46
N ILE A 170 19.36 -3.01 5.63
CA ILE A 170 19.09 -3.95 4.54
C ILE A 170 18.27 -3.27 3.42
N LEU A 171 17.25 -2.49 3.80
CA LEU A 171 16.42 -1.80 2.82
C LEU A 171 17.21 -0.72 2.07
N VAL A 172 18.06 0.04 2.75
CA VAL A 172 18.96 1.03 2.11
C VAL A 172 19.91 0.35 1.13
N ASP A 173 20.52 -0.77 1.52
CA ASP A 173 21.44 -1.52 0.66
C ASP A 173 20.72 -2.07 -0.58
N THR A 174 19.43 -2.37 -0.47
CA THR A 174 18.60 -2.94 -1.54
C THR A 174 18.05 -1.87 -2.49
N LEU A 175 17.45 -0.81 -1.95
CA LEU A 175 16.80 0.24 -2.73
C LEU A 175 17.78 1.30 -3.24
N GLY A 176 18.86 1.53 -2.49
CA GLY A 176 19.72 2.69 -2.66
C GLY A 176 19.00 4.01 -2.39
N ALA A 177 19.74 5.12 -2.48
CA ALA A 177 19.22 6.49 -2.51
C ALA A 177 18.53 7.05 -1.25
N PHE A 178 18.39 6.28 -0.17
CA PHE A 178 17.83 6.76 1.10
C PHE A 178 18.83 6.64 2.25
N ASP A 179 18.72 7.55 3.22
CA ASP A 179 19.47 7.49 4.47
C ASP A 179 18.87 6.43 5.42
N ARG A 180 19.72 5.74 6.18
CA ARG A 180 19.28 4.68 7.10
C ARG A 180 18.33 5.21 8.18
N ASP A 181 18.66 6.33 8.81
CA ASP A 181 17.86 6.90 9.89
C ASP A 181 16.53 7.47 9.35
N LEU A 182 16.50 7.82 8.06
CA LEU A 182 15.27 8.15 7.34
C LEU A 182 14.37 6.93 7.21
N VAL A 183 14.89 5.86 6.64
CA VAL A 183 14.15 4.60 6.46
C VAL A 183 13.66 4.06 7.80
N GLU A 184 14.54 3.99 8.81
CA GLU A 184 14.19 3.51 10.15
C GLU A 184 13.04 4.31 10.75
N SER A 185 12.99 5.63 10.54
CA SER A 185 11.90 6.47 11.03
C SER A 185 10.54 6.22 10.36
N THR A 186 10.51 5.51 9.22
CA THR A 186 9.26 5.10 8.56
C THR A 186 8.66 3.85 9.17
N PHE A 187 9.44 3.05 9.90
CA PHE A 187 9.00 1.80 10.57
C PHE A 187 8.26 2.06 11.89
N SER A 188 7.60 3.22 11.99
CA SER A 188 6.76 3.56 13.12
C SER A 188 5.33 3.06 12.89
N PRO A 189 4.65 2.48 13.90
CA PRO A 189 3.27 2.02 13.77
C PRO A 189 2.27 3.08 13.33
N SER A 190 2.59 4.38 13.49
CA SER A 190 1.75 5.48 13.00
C SER A 190 1.89 5.73 11.49
N LYS A 191 2.95 5.21 10.86
CA LYS A 191 3.24 5.35 9.43
C LYS A 191 3.07 4.02 8.70
N MET A 192 3.82 3.00 9.11
CA MET A 192 3.85 1.68 8.51
C MET A 192 3.80 0.62 9.61
N ARG A 193 2.87 -0.33 9.47
CA ARG A 193 2.79 -1.50 10.36
C ARG A 193 3.13 -2.75 9.58
N PHE A 194 4.16 -3.47 10.00
CA PHE A 194 4.43 -4.80 9.48
C PHE A 194 3.42 -5.80 10.08
N ASP A 195 2.86 -6.63 9.22
CA ASP A 195 1.82 -7.59 9.59
C ASP A 195 1.83 -8.74 8.58
N TYR A 196 1.49 -9.94 9.04
CA TYR A 196 1.24 -11.11 8.18
C TYR A 196 -0.22 -11.54 8.18
N SER A 197 -1.01 -11.08 9.14
CA SER A 197 -2.42 -11.47 9.30
C SER A 197 -3.31 -10.64 8.40
N VAL A 198 -4.14 -11.30 7.59
CA VAL A 198 -5.10 -10.64 6.70
C VAL A 198 -6.52 -11.09 7.01
N ARG A 199 -7.49 -10.17 6.99
CA ARG A 199 -8.91 -10.47 7.20
C ARG A 199 -9.65 -10.37 5.87
N SER A 200 -10.58 -11.29 5.60
CA SER A 200 -11.34 -11.32 4.34
C SER A 200 -12.06 -10.02 4.06
N GLY A 201 -12.75 -9.47 5.07
CA GLY A 201 -13.48 -8.21 4.94
C GLY A 201 -12.62 -7.01 4.52
N GLU A 202 -11.32 -7.02 4.81
CA GLU A 202 -10.42 -5.95 4.36
C GLU A 202 -10.12 -6.03 2.87
N VAL A 203 -9.90 -7.24 2.36
CA VAL A 203 -9.61 -7.46 0.93
C VAL A 203 -10.88 -7.33 0.11
N GLU A 204 -12.01 -7.82 0.63
CA GLU A 204 -13.34 -7.63 0.03
C GLU A 204 -13.70 -6.15 -0.04
N ARG A 205 -13.42 -5.36 1.01
CA ARG A 205 -13.61 -3.89 0.98
C ARG A 205 -12.75 -3.24 -0.11
N MET A 206 -11.48 -3.64 -0.23
CA MET A 206 -10.60 -3.13 -1.29
C MET A 206 -11.14 -3.50 -2.68
N ALA A 207 -11.58 -4.74 -2.88
CA ALA A 207 -12.19 -5.18 -4.13
C ALA A 207 -13.48 -4.41 -4.45
N ALA A 208 -14.32 -4.13 -3.45
CA ALA A 208 -15.52 -3.32 -3.62
C ALA A 208 -15.21 -1.87 -4.05
N LEU A 209 -14.16 -1.27 -3.51
CA LEU A 209 -13.67 0.03 -3.98
C LEU A 209 -13.17 -0.04 -5.42
N MET A 210 -12.45 -1.11 -5.79
CA MET A 210 -12.00 -1.32 -7.16
C MET A 210 -13.17 -1.47 -8.15
N VAL A 211 -14.26 -2.16 -7.76
CA VAL A 211 -15.50 -2.21 -8.55
C VAL A 211 -16.13 -0.82 -8.66
N ARG A 212 -16.26 -0.11 -7.54
CA ARG A 212 -16.83 1.25 -7.50
C ARG A 212 -16.10 2.21 -8.45
N TYR A 213 -14.78 2.09 -8.57
CA TYR A 213 -13.96 2.91 -9.45
C TYR A 213 -13.75 2.31 -10.85
N GLY A 214 -14.48 1.25 -11.21
CA GLY A 214 -14.45 0.65 -12.54
C GLY A 214 -13.10 0.01 -12.91
N LEU A 215 -12.34 -0.43 -11.92
CA LEU A 215 -11.03 -1.08 -12.11
C LEU A 215 -11.15 -2.59 -12.31
N ILE A 216 -12.23 -3.20 -11.79
CA ILE A 216 -12.64 -4.59 -12.00
C ILE A 216 -14.16 -4.63 -12.12
N ASP A 217 -14.70 -5.66 -12.79
CA ASP A 217 -16.14 -5.73 -13.08
C ASP A 217 -16.99 -6.14 -11.87
N GLU A 218 -16.48 -7.07 -11.05
CA GLU A 218 -17.16 -7.58 -9.86
C GLU A 218 -16.16 -7.96 -8.77
N VAL A 219 -16.66 -8.08 -7.53
CA VAL A 219 -15.85 -8.55 -6.40
C VAL A 219 -15.66 -10.06 -6.56
N PRO A 220 -14.42 -10.59 -6.66
CA PRO A 220 -14.22 -12.03 -6.73
C PRO A 220 -14.77 -12.70 -5.45
N HIS A 221 -15.54 -13.77 -5.60
CA HIS A 221 -16.27 -14.39 -4.49
C HIS A 221 -15.46 -15.46 -3.74
N GLY A 222 -15.60 -15.52 -2.41
CA GLY A 222 -15.27 -16.69 -1.60
C GLY A 222 -13.78 -17.05 -1.45
N TYR A 223 -13.49 -18.35 -1.40
CA TYR A 223 -12.13 -18.93 -1.26
C TYR A 223 -11.19 -18.60 -2.43
N ASP A 224 -11.69 -18.02 -3.52
CA ASP A 224 -10.88 -17.68 -4.69
C ASP A 224 -9.91 -16.54 -4.38
N LEU A 225 -10.27 -15.65 -3.46
CA LEU A 225 -9.47 -14.46 -3.16
C LEU A 225 -8.40 -14.73 -2.09
N LEU A 226 -8.73 -15.53 -1.07
CA LEU A 226 -7.89 -15.79 0.11
C LEU A 226 -7.83 -17.29 0.45
N ASN A 227 -6.63 -17.77 0.75
CA ASN A 227 -6.40 -19.09 1.32
C ASN A 227 -5.47 -18.98 2.53
N LEU A 228 -6.06 -18.84 3.72
CA LEU A 228 -5.32 -18.56 4.96
C LEU A 228 -4.93 -19.80 5.75
N LYS A 229 -5.48 -20.97 5.42
CA LYS A 229 -5.16 -22.23 6.09
C LYS A 229 -3.65 -22.52 6.14
N PRO A 230 -2.86 -22.31 5.06
CA PRO A 230 -1.42 -22.51 5.12
C PRO A 230 -0.71 -21.58 6.12
N LEU A 231 -1.21 -20.35 6.31
CA LEU A 231 -0.67 -19.40 7.27
C LEU A 231 -1.01 -19.83 8.71
N GLU A 232 -2.26 -20.26 8.95
CA GLU A 232 -2.70 -20.79 10.24
C GLU A 232 -1.85 -21.99 10.67
N GLU A 233 -1.64 -22.96 9.77
CA GLU A 233 -0.80 -24.14 10.02
C GLU A 233 0.67 -23.76 10.27
N ALA A 234 1.20 -22.75 9.57
CA ALA A 234 2.55 -22.26 9.80
C ALA A 234 2.70 -21.63 11.20
N LEU A 235 1.68 -20.90 11.68
CA LEU A 235 1.68 -20.30 13.01
C LEU A 235 1.53 -21.34 14.14
N GLU A 236 0.74 -22.39 13.92
CA GLU A 236 0.62 -23.50 14.87
C GLU A 236 1.95 -24.25 15.06
N GLY A 237 2.71 -24.45 13.97
CA GLY A 237 4.02 -25.10 14.02
C GLY A 237 5.13 -24.31 14.72
N ARG A 238 4.89 -23.01 15.01
CA ARG A 238 5.82 -22.14 15.76
C ARG A 238 5.62 -22.21 17.28
N ARG A 239 4.53 -22.82 17.77
CA ARG A 239 4.18 -22.88 19.20
C ARG A 239 4.83 -24.05 19.93
#